data_AF-A0A6I1W1B9-F1
#
_entry.id   AF-A0A6I1W1B9-F1
#
_cell.length_a   1.000
_cell.length_b   1.000
_cell.length_c   1.000
_cell.angle_alpha   90.00
_cell.angle_beta   90.00
_cell.angle_gamma   90.00
#
_symmetry.space_group_name_H-M   'P 1'
#
loop_
_entity.id
_entity.type
_entity.pdbx_description
1 polymer ?
#
loop_
_entity_poly.entity_id
_entity_poly.type
_entity_poly.pdbx_seq_one_letter_code
_entity_poly.pdbx_strand_id
1 'polypeptide(L)'
;SYTPGTIATATRLVLTPRETPQTVTVVTRQHMDDFGLNNVDDVMRHTPGITVSAYDSDRSNYYARGFSISNFQYDGIPSAT
;
A
#
# COMPACT_ATOMS: atom_id res chain seq x y z
N SER A 1 6.37 -15.15 -7.28
CA SER A 1 6.80 -15.26 -5.88
C SER A 1 5.93 -14.33 -5.04
N TYR A 2 5.36 -14.80 -3.92
CA TYR A 2 4.62 -13.98 -2.95
C TYR A 2 5.50 -13.32 -1.90
N THR A 3 6.81 -13.60 -1.94
CA THR A 3 7.78 -12.95 -1.06
C THR A 3 8.07 -11.56 -1.62
N PRO A 4 7.77 -10.48 -0.89
CA PRO A 4 8.24 -9.17 -1.30
C PRO A 4 9.77 -9.21 -1.30
N GLY A 5 10.38 -8.67 -2.35
CA GLY A 5 11.84 -8.53 -2.43
C GLY A 5 12.36 -7.50 -1.42
N THR A 6 13.46 -6.85 -1.76
CA THR A 6 14.07 -5.81 -0.95
C THR A 6 13.25 -4.52 -0.97
N ILE A 7 12.85 -4.03 0.21
CA ILE A 7 12.00 -2.84 0.38
C ILE A 7 12.92 -1.64 0.62
N ALA A 8 13.11 -0.80 -0.41
CA ALA A 8 13.97 0.40 -0.31
C ALA A 8 13.20 1.69 0.02
N THR A 9 11.87 1.64 0.07
CA THR A 9 10.99 2.82 0.16
C THR A 9 10.91 3.43 1.56
N ALA A 10 11.21 2.68 2.62
CA ALA A 10 11.08 3.19 4.00
C ALA A 10 12.27 4.06 4.46
N THR A 11 13.49 3.82 3.93
CA THR A 11 14.72 4.46 4.47
C THR A 11 15.76 4.83 3.41
N ARG A 12 15.53 4.59 2.11
CA ARG A 12 16.57 4.59 1.06
C ARG A 12 17.74 3.62 1.32
N LEU A 13 17.59 2.70 2.27
CA LEU A 13 18.51 1.61 2.57
C LEU A 13 17.79 0.28 2.32
N VAL A 14 18.49 -0.66 1.69
CA VAL A 14 18.00 -2.01 1.44
C VAL A 14 17.95 -2.77 2.77
N LEU A 15 16.82 -2.71 3.46
CA LEU A 15 16.62 -3.36 4.76
C LEU A 15 15.66 -4.53 4.64
N THR A 16 15.88 -5.56 5.45
CA THR A 16 14.95 -6.69 5.54
C THR A 16 13.72 -6.29 6.38
N PRO A 17 12.53 -6.91 6.17
CA PRO A 17 11.32 -6.60 6.95
C PRO A 17 11.47 -6.78 8.47
N ARG A 18 12.52 -7.49 8.92
CA ARG A 18 12.84 -7.71 10.34
C ARG A 18 13.51 -6.51 11.02
N GLU A 19 14.09 -5.60 10.25
CA GLU A 19 14.90 -4.49 10.76
C GLU A 19 14.17 -3.14 10.70
N THR A 20 13.00 -3.08 10.05
CA THR A 20 12.15 -1.89 10.06
C THR A 20 11.29 -1.90 11.33
N PRO A 21 11.48 -0.98 12.30
CA PRO A 21 10.62 -0.86 13.48
C PRO A 21 9.22 -0.31 13.15
N GLN A 22 8.88 -0.25 11.87
CA GLN A 22 7.59 0.18 11.34
C GLN A 22 6.93 -0.99 10.62
N THR A 23 5.62 -1.13 10.78
CA THR A 23 4.85 -2.16 10.09
C THR A 23 4.77 -1.83 8.60
N VAL A 24 5.30 -2.73 7.76
CA VAL A 24 5.21 -2.63 6.31
C VAL A 24 4.36 -3.77 5.79
N THR A 25 3.32 -3.44 5.02
CA THR A 25 2.51 -4.39 4.26
C THR A 25 2.81 -4.20 2.78
N VAL A 26 3.13 -5.28 2.07
CA VAL A 26 3.44 -5.24 0.63
C VAL A 26 2.47 -6.15 -0.11
N VAL A 27 1.73 -5.57 -1.05
CA VAL A 27 0.92 -6.33 -2.01
C VAL A 27 1.77 -6.57 -3.25
N THR A 28 2.04 -7.85 -3.55
CA THR A 28 2.88 -8.23 -4.70
C THR A 28 2.08 -8.28 -5.99
N ARG A 29 2.76 -8.23 -7.15
CA ARG A 29 2.09 -8.31 -8.45
C ARG A 29 1.30 -9.61 -8.64
N GLN A 30 1.88 -10.74 -8.24
CA GLN A 30 1.19 -12.03 -8.30
C GLN A 30 -0.07 -12.04 -7.42
N HIS A 31 -0.01 -11.42 -6.24
CA HIS A 31 -1.18 -11.29 -5.37
C HIS A 31 -2.29 -10.44 -6.01
N MET A 32 -1.93 -9.39 -6.75
CA MET A 32 -2.91 -8.61 -7.53
C MET A 32 -3.53 -9.44 -8.66
N ASP A 33 -2.73 -10.19 -9.41
CA ASP A 33 -3.21 -10.99 -10.53
C ASP A 33 -4.11 -12.16 -10.07
N ASP A 34 -3.80 -12.79 -8.94
CA ASP A 34 -4.59 -13.92 -8.40
C ASP A 34 -5.97 -13.51 -7.87
N PHE A 35 -6.08 -12.33 -7.28
CA PHE A 35 -7.35 -11.80 -6.77
C PHE A 35 -8.07 -10.89 -7.77
N GLY A 36 -7.52 -10.74 -8.98
CA GLY A 36 -8.10 -9.89 -10.03
C GLY A 36 -8.20 -8.42 -9.62
N LEU A 37 -7.23 -7.93 -8.83
CA LEU A 37 -7.20 -6.54 -8.32
C LEU A 37 -6.77 -5.62 -9.46
N ASN A 38 -7.75 -5.02 -10.14
CA ASN A 38 -7.51 -4.22 -11.36
C ASN A 38 -7.38 -2.72 -11.07
N ASN A 39 -7.79 -2.28 -9.89
CA ASN A 39 -7.75 -0.88 -9.48
C ASN A 39 -7.08 -0.74 -8.09
N VAL A 40 -6.68 0.48 -7.74
CA VAL A 40 -6.04 0.77 -6.44
C VAL A 40 -7.02 0.57 -5.28
N ASP A 41 -8.33 0.78 -5.49
CA ASP A 41 -9.37 0.58 -4.47
C ASP A 41 -9.44 -0.89 -4.01
N ASP A 42 -9.42 -1.82 -4.95
CA ASP A 42 -9.42 -3.27 -4.76
C ASP A 42 -8.16 -3.70 -4.00
N VAL A 43 -7.00 -3.17 -4.40
CA VAL A 43 -5.72 -3.41 -3.71
C VAL A 43 -5.77 -2.91 -2.27
N MET A 44 -6.31 -1.71 -2.04
CA MET A 44 -6.41 -1.13 -0.71
C MET A 44 -7.44 -1.85 0.17
N ARG A 45 -8.55 -2.35 -0.39
CA ARG A 45 -9.52 -3.21 0.31
C ARG A 45 -8.92 -4.54 0.73
N HIS A 46 -8.03 -5.09 -0.09
CA HIS A 46 -7.37 -6.37 0.22
C HIS A 46 -6.18 -6.20 1.18
N THR A 47 -5.76 -4.96 1.46
CA THR A 47 -4.63 -4.69 2.34
C THR A 47 -5.08 -4.67 3.81
N PRO A 48 -4.53 -5.54 4.68
CA PRO A 48 -4.91 -5.58 6.09
C PRO A 48 -4.50 -4.29 6.82
N GLY A 49 -5.41 -3.77 7.65
CA GLY A 49 -5.19 -2.54 8.42
C GLY A 49 -5.53 -1.25 7.67
N ILE A 50 -6.02 -1.37 6.43
CA ILE A 50 -6.59 -0.28 5.64
C ILE A 50 -8.11 -0.38 5.65
N THR A 51 -8.79 0.74 5.89
CA THR A 51 -10.24 0.88 5.73
C THR A 51 -10.50 1.82 4.55
N VAL A 52 -11.25 1.35 3.57
CA VAL A 52 -11.66 2.16 2.42
C VAL A 52 -13.03 2.78 2.72
N SER A 53 -13.12 4.10 2.64
CA SER A 53 -14.35 4.87 2.79
C SER A 53 -14.62 5.59 1.47
N ALA A 54 -15.56 5.07 0.69
CA ALA A 54 -15.98 5.70 -0.56
C ALA A 54 -16.73 7.00 -0.25
N TYR A 55 -16.18 8.14 -0.66
CA TYR A 55 -16.86 9.44 -0.58
C TYR A 55 -17.69 9.70 -1.85
N ASP A 56 -17.15 9.32 -3.01
CA ASP A 56 -17.81 9.33 -4.31
C ASP A 56 -17.35 8.12 -5.13
N SER A 57 -17.98 7.82 -6.28
CA SER A 57 -17.59 6.73 -7.17
C SER A 57 -16.15 6.87 -7.68
N ASP A 58 -15.67 8.11 -7.79
CA ASP A 58 -14.32 8.45 -8.26
C ASP A 58 -13.35 8.84 -7.12
N ARG A 59 -13.84 8.94 -5.87
CA ARG A 59 -13.02 9.44 -4.74
C ARG A 59 -13.23 8.61 -3.48
N SER A 60 -12.34 7.64 -3.28
CA SER A 60 -12.21 6.88 -2.04
C SER A 60 -11.23 7.56 -1.09
N ASN A 61 -11.62 7.73 0.17
CA ASN A 61 -10.71 8.04 1.26
C ASN A 61 -10.20 6.75 1.88
N TYR A 62 -8.89 6.64 2.07
CA TYR A 62 -8.27 5.47 2.69
C TYR A 62 -7.85 5.83 4.10
N TYR A 63 -8.10 4.93 5.05
CA TYR A 63 -7.68 5.09 6.44
C TYR A 63 -6.71 3.98 6.83
N ALA A 64 -5.54 4.32 7.35
CA ALA A 64 -4.61 3.37 7.95
C ALA A 64 -4.69 3.50 9.47
N ARG A 65 -5.06 2.42 10.17
CA ARG A 65 -5.14 2.40 11.65
C ARG A 65 -5.99 3.54 12.25
N GLY A 66 -7.02 3.98 11.53
CA GLY A 66 -7.92 5.07 11.95
C GLY A 66 -7.49 6.48 11.50
N PHE A 67 -6.33 6.66 10.89
CA PHE A 67 -5.88 7.94 10.33
C PHE A 67 -6.07 7.99 8.82
N SER A 68 -6.54 9.12 8.29
CA SER A 68 -6.69 9.31 6.85
C SER A 68 -5.32 9.31 6.16
N ILE A 69 -5.21 8.57 5.05
CA ILE A 69 -4.03 8.49 4.20
C ILE A 69 -4.15 9.55 3.13
N SER A 70 -3.35 10.62 3.25
CA SER A 70 -3.20 11.66 2.23
C SER A 70 -1.88 11.56 1.47
N ASN A 71 -0.96 10.70 1.91
CA ASN A 71 0.39 10.62 1.39
C ASN A 71 0.54 9.41 0.47
N PHE A 72 0.38 9.63 -0.83
CA PHE A 72 0.67 8.63 -1.84
C PHE A 72 2.07 8.84 -2.39
N GLN A 73 2.80 7.74 -2.60
CA GLN A 73 4.11 7.77 -3.24
C GLN A 73 4.06 6.84 -4.45
N TYR A 74 4.43 7.36 -5.61
CA TYR A 74 4.62 6.58 -6.82
C TYR A 74 6.13 6.46 -7.09
N ASP A 75 6.67 5.25 -7.10
CA ASP A 75 8.11 4.98 -7.23
C ASP A 75 9.00 5.76 -6.24
N GLY A 76 8.49 6.04 -5.03
CA GLY A 76 9.19 6.80 -3.99
C GLY A 76 9.12 8.33 -4.15
N ILE A 77 8.36 8.83 -5.14
CA ILE A 77 8.07 10.25 -5.30
C ILE A 77 6.69 10.54 -4.66
N PRO A 78 6.59 11.44 -3.67
CA PRO A 78 5.31 11.83 -3.11
C PRO A 78 4.47 12.53 -4.17
N SER A 79 3.29 11.97 -4.47
CA SER A 79 2.28 12.59 -5.30
C SER A 79 1.32 13.33 -4.38
N ALA A 80 1.38 14.66 -4.39
CA ALA A 80 0.37 15.50 -3.76
C ALA A 80 -0.82 15.57 -4.74
N THR A 81 -1.96 14.99 -4.36
CA THR A 81 -3.24 15.19 -5.03
C THR A 81 -4.09 16.15 -4.22
#